data_AF-A0A699TVJ4-F1
#
_entry.id   AF-A0A699TVJ4-F1
#
_cell.length_a   1.000
_cell.length_b   1.000
_cell.length_c   1.000
_cell.angle_alpha   90.00
_cell.angle_beta   90.00
_cell.angle_gamma   90.00
#
_symmetry.space_group_name_H-M   'P 1'
#
loop_
_entity.id
_entity.type
_entity.pdbx_description
1 polymer ?
#
loop_
_entity_poly.entity_id
_entity_poly.type
_entity_poly.pdbx_seq_one_letter_code
_entity_poly.pdbx_strand_id
1 'polypeptide(L)'
;MLKKRIGELEHIMANLIQDNKHLEERLDSHGARLYTLENLDIHQQVSKAMDEIVTNVVDWAIQALLHNHFRDLPKANMKEILHQRMWETNSYKTHEDHMMRYEALEKSMNCDHSEKLLKDLAEASKKKKKRRDSPKTPPGSPPHQPPPPPTTSMSI
;
A
#
# COMPACT_ATOMS: atom_id res chain seq x y z
N MET A 1 -62.77 -68.89 -1.16
CA MET A 1 -61.42 -68.31 -1.31
C MET A 1 -61.39 -67.07 -2.20
N LEU A 2 -62.07 -67.03 -3.36
CA LEU A 2 -61.95 -65.94 -4.34
C LEU A 2 -62.36 -64.55 -3.80
N LYS A 3 -63.53 -64.43 -3.15
CA LYS A 3 -64.01 -63.16 -2.57
C LYS A 3 -63.05 -62.55 -1.54
N LYS A 4 -62.36 -63.38 -0.75
CA LYS A 4 -61.37 -62.93 0.23
C LYS A 4 -60.15 -62.31 -0.46
N ARG A 5 -59.66 -62.96 -1.53
CA ARG A 5 -58.52 -62.45 -2.33
C ARG A 5 -58.86 -61.15 -3.06
N ILE A 6 -60.11 -60.98 -3.51
CA ILE A 6 -60.57 -59.74 -4.13
C ILE A 6 -60.56 -58.60 -3.11
N GLY A 7 -61.10 -58.82 -1.90
CA GLY A 7 -61.07 -57.81 -0.84
C GLY A 7 -59.65 -57.44 -0.37
N GLU A 8 -58.73 -58.41 -0.32
CA GLU A 8 -57.31 -58.14 -0.03
C GLU A 8 -56.67 -57.27 -1.12
N LEU A 9 -56.97 -57.53 -2.39
CA LEU A 9 -56.46 -56.74 -3.51
C LEU A 9 -57.02 -55.30 -3.50
N GLU A 10 -58.31 -55.14 -3.22
CA GLU A 10 -58.96 -53.82 -3.08
C GLU A 10 -58.31 -52.99 -1.97
N HIS A 11 -58.02 -53.61 -0.83
CA HIS A 11 -57.34 -52.94 0.28
C HIS A 11 -55.92 -52.50 -0.10
N ILE A 12 -55.16 -53.37 -0.78
CA ILE A 12 -53.81 -53.03 -1.27
C ILE A 12 -53.85 -51.87 -2.25
N MET A 13 -54.80 -51.88 -3.20
CA MET A 13 -54.94 -50.77 -4.16
C MET A 13 -55.32 -49.46 -3.47
N ALA A 14 -56.21 -49.50 -2.48
CA ALA A 14 -56.59 -48.31 -1.72
C ALA A 14 -55.37 -47.71 -0.98
N ASN A 15 -54.55 -48.54 -0.34
CA ASN A 15 -53.33 -48.09 0.32
C ASN A 15 -52.34 -47.49 -0.70
N LEU A 16 -52.14 -48.11 -1.86
CA LEU A 16 -51.27 -47.60 -2.91
C LEU A 16 -51.73 -46.24 -3.46
N ILE A 17 -53.04 -46.03 -3.63
CA ILE A 17 -53.60 -44.75 -4.07
C ILE A 17 -53.34 -43.66 -3.01
N GLN A 18 -53.54 -43.99 -1.74
CA GLN A 18 -53.29 -43.06 -0.64
C GLN A 18 -51.81 -42.70 -0.52
N ASP A 19 -50.92 -43.69 -0.64
CA ASP A 19 -49.47 -43.47 -0.60
C ASP A 19 -49.00 -42.61 -1.77
N ASN A 20 -49.52 -42.85 -2.98
CA ASN A 20 -49.21 -42.04 -4.15
C ASN A 20 -49.66 -40.58 -3.98
N LYS A 21 -50.86 -40.36 -3.44
CA LYS A 21 -51.35 -39.00 -3.15
C LYS A 21 -50.44 -38.28 -2.16
N HIS A 22 -50.04 -38.96 -1.08
CA HIS A 22 -49.13 -38.38 -0.10
C HIS A 22 -47.73 -38.11 -0.68
N LEU A 23 -47.25 -38.95 -1.59
CA LEU A 23 -45.98 -38.72 -2.29
C LEU A 23 -46.04 -37.49 -3.19
N GLU A 24 -47.16 -37.27 -3.90
CA GLU A 24 -47.38 -36.09 -4.74
C GLU A 24 -47.34 -34.80 -3.90
N GLU A 25 -48.07 -34.75 -2.78
CA GLU A 25 -48.05 -33.60 -1.85
C GLU A 25 -46.64 -33.32 -1.30
N ARG A 26 -45.87 -34.38 -1.00
CA ARG A 26 -44.47 -34.23 -0.59
C ARG A 26 -43.59 -33.70 -1.71
N LEU A 27 -43.80 -34.14 -2.95
CA LEU A 27 -43.03 -33.68 -4.11
C LEU A 27 -43.25 -32.18 -4.35
N ASP A 28 -44.49 -31.73 -4.29
CA ASP A 28 -44.85 -30.31 -4.43
C ASP A 28 -44.21 -29.45 -3.33
N SER A 29 -44.26 -29.92 -2.07
CA SER A 29 -43.59 -29.27 -0.95
C SER A 29 -42.08 -29.16 -1.16
N HIS A 30 -41.44 -30.23 -1.65
CA HIS A 30 -40.02 -30.21 -1.97
C HIS A 30 -39.71 -29.27 -3.15
N GLY A 31 -40.54 -29.22 -4.17
CA GLY A 31 -40.41 -28.27 -5.29
C GLY A 31 -40.42 -26.82 -4.83
N ALA A 32 -41.37 -26.45 -3.96
CA ALA A 32 -41.43 -25.10 -3.38
C ALA A 32 -40.20 -24.73 -2.54
N ARG A 33 -39.67 -25.70 -1.78
CA ARG A 33 -38.46 -25.51 -0.97
C ARG A 33 -37.22 -25.34 -1.84
N LEU A 34 -37.10 -26.11 -2.92
CA LEU A 34 -36.00 -25.98 -3.89
C LEU A 34 -36.00 -24.59 -4.55
N TYR A 35 -37.16 -24.12 -5.02
CA TYR A 35 -37.30 -22.79 -5.59
C TYR A 35 -36.86 -21.67 -4.63
N THR A 36 -37.24 -21.79 -3.34
CA THR A 36 -36.83 -20.82 -2.31
C THR A 36 -35.32 -20.85 -2.06
N LEU A 37 -34.71 -22.04 -2.05
CA LEU A 37 -33.28 -22.21 -1.80
C LEU A 37 -32.43 -21.67 -2.96
N GLU A 38 -32.83 -21.95 -4.20
CA GLU A 38 -32.16 -21.44 -5.40
C GLU A 38 -32.21 -19.91 -5.47
N ASN A 39 -33.37 -19.31 -5.17
CA ASN A 39 -33.49 -17.86 -5.09
C ASN A 39 -32.60 -17.25 -4.00
N LEU A 40 -32.49 -17.91 -2.84
CA LEU A 40 -31.64 -17.43 -1.76
C LEU A 40 -30.16 -17.49 -2.14
N ASP A 41 -29.73 -18.57 -2.79
CA ASP A 41 -28.36 -18.72 -3.28
C ASP A 41 -28.00 -17.63 -4.30
N ILE A 42 -28.89 -17.37 -5.27
CA ILE A 42 -28.71 -16.29 -6.25
C ILE A 42 -28.59 -14.94 -5.54
N HIS A 43 -29.48 -14.63 -4.59
CA HIS A 43 -29.42 -13.39 -3.83
C HIS A 43 -28.12 -13.25 -3.04
N GLN A 44 -27.65 -14.34 -2.44
CA GLN A 44 -26.41 -14.33 -1.66
C GLN A 44 -25.19 -14.16 -2.57
N GLN A 45 -25.14 -14.84 -3.71
CA GLN A 45 -24.07 -14.68 -4.70
C GLN A 45 -24.01 -13.26 -5.25
N VAL A 46 -25.16 -12.68 -5.61
CA VAL A 46 -25.25 -11.29 -6.09
C VAL A 46 -24.78 -10.31 -5.02
N SER A 47 -25.21 -10.49 -3.77
CA SER A 47 -24.80 -9.61 -2.66
C SER A 47 -23.28 -9.68 -2.45
N LYS A 48 -22.71 -10.88 -2.46
CA LYS A 48 -21.26 -11.08 -2.35
C LYS A 48 -20.49 -10.41 -3.50
N ALA A 49 -20.94 -10.59 -4.73
CA ALA A 49 -20.32 -9.97 -5.89
C ALA A 49 -20.40 -8.44 -5.84
N MET A 50 -21.53 -7.88 -5.37
CA MET A 50 -21.67 -6.45 -5.17
C MET A 50 -20.69 -5.93 -4.10
N ASP A 51 -20.56 -6.61 -2.96
CA ASP A 51 -19.62 -6.22 -1.90
C ASP A 51 -18.17 -6.21 -2.40
N GLU A 52 -17.78 -7.21 -3.20
CA GLU A 52 -16.45 -7.26 -3.84
C GLU A 52 -16.23 -6.09 -4.81
N ILE A 53 -17.23 -5.78 -5.66
CA ILE A 53 -17.16 -4.66 -6.59
C ILE A 53 -17.07 -3.33 -5.84
N VAL A 54 -17.93 -3.11 -4.85
CA VAL A 54 -17.95 -1.88 -4.05
C VAL A 54 -16.61 -1.69 -3.35
N THR A 55 -16.05 -2.74 -2.75
CA THR A 55 -14.75 -2.70 -2.09
C THR A 55 -13.65 -2.30 -3.08
N ASN A 56 -13.60 -2.93 -4.26
CA ASN A 56 -12.60 -2.61 -5.29
C ASN A 56 -12.73 -1.17 -5.81
N VAL A 57 -13.95 -0.68 -6.03
CA VAL A 57 -14.19 0.69 -6.49
C VAL A 57 -13.78 1.72 -5.44
N VAL A 58 -14.10 1.45 -4.17
CA VAL A 58 -13.71 2.32 -3.05
C VAL A 58 -12.19 2.36 -2.90
N ASP A 59 -11.52 1.21 -2.93
CA ASP A 59 -10.05 1.14 -2.86
C ASP A 59 -9.40 1.91 -4.02
N TRP A 60 -9.89 1.71 -5.25
CA TRP A 60 -9.42 2.47 -6.41
C TRP A 60 -9.62 3.97 -6.23
N ALA A 61 -10.81 4.39 -5.76
CA ALA A 61 -11.12 5.81 -5.57
C ALA A 61 -10.21 6.46 -4.52
N ILE A 62 -9.97 5.76 -3.39
CA ILE A 62 -9.04 6.21 -2.35
C ILE A 62 -7.62 6.31 -2.91
N GLN A 63 -7.17 5.28 -3.61
CA GLN A 63 -5.83 5.24 -4.19
C GLN A 63 -5.64 6.35 -5.23
N ALA A 64 -6.62 6.57 -6.10
CA ALA A 64 -6.59 7.63 -7.12
C ALA A 64 -6.59 9.02 -6.49
N LEU A 65 -7.42 9.24 -5.45
CA LEU A 65 -7.47 10.50 -4.72
C LEU A 65 -6.12 10.82 -4.06
N LEU A 66 -5.53 9.83 -3.37
CA LEU A 66 -4.22 9.98 -2.74
C LEU A 66 -3.14 10.25 -3.80
N HIS A 67 -3.13 9.46 -4.88
CA HIS A 67 -2.17 9.64 -5.97
C HIS A 67 -2.27 11.05 -6.57
N ASN A 68 -3.47 11.54 -6.85
CA ASN A 68 -3.67 12.87 -7.42
C ASN A 68 -3.26 14.00 -6.46
N HIS A 69 -3.54 13.86 -5.18
CA HIS A 69 -3.21 14.87 -4.19
C HIS A 69 -1.71 14.95 -3.90
N PHE A 70 -1.04 13.79 -3.92
CA PHE A 70 0.37 13.68 -3.57
C PHE A 70 1.32 13.55 -4.77
N ARG A 71 0.82 13.51 -6.01
CA ARG A 71 1.63 13.36 -7.23
C ARG A 71 2.80 14.35 -7.28
N ASP A 72 2.51 15.59 -6.93
CA ASP A 72 3.45 16.71 -7.07
C ASP A 72 4.18 17.01 -5.75
N LEU A 73 3.89 16.25 -4.68
CA LEU A 73 4.51 16.44 -3.36
C LEU A 73 5.83 15.66 -3.27
N PRO A 74 6.95 16.28 -2.87
CA PRO A 74 8.19 15.55 -2.67
C PRO A 74 8.05 14.45 -1.61
N LYS A 75 8.70 13.30 -1.84
CA LYS A 75 8.69 12.17 -0.89
C LYS A 75 9.12 12.56 0.53
N ALA A 76 10.04 13.52 0.67
CA ALA A 76 10.46 14.05 1.96
C ALA A 76 9.29 14.72 2.71
N ASN A 77 8.52 15.56 2.03
CA ASN A 77 7.36 16.24 2.60
C ASN A 77 6.23 15.26 2.94
N MET A 78 6.01 14.21 2.13
CA MET A 78 5.05 13.14 2.47
C MET A 78 5.42 12.47 3.79
N LYS A 79 6.70 12.11 3.96
CA LYS A 79 7.21 11.48 5.19
C LYS A 79 7.08 12.41 6.40
N GLU A 80 7.37 13.70 6.23
CA GLU A 80 7.24 14.72 7.29
C GLU A 80 5.79 14.88 7.76
N ILE A 81 4.82 14.96 6.83
CA ILE A 81 3.38 15.03 7.16
C ILE A 81 2.94 13.77 7.89
N LEU A 82 3.37 12.59 7.43
CA LEU A 82 3.06 11.32 8.10
C LEU A 82 3.62 11.26 9.51
N HIS A 83 4.89 11.64 9.70
CA HIS A 83 5.53 11.68 11.01
C HIS A 83 4.80 12.64 11.96
N GLN A 84 4.52 13.86 11.50
CA GLN A 84 3.80 14.86 12.28
C GLN A 84 2.41 14.36 12.69
N ARG A 85 1.65 13.79 11.76
CA ARG A 85 0.30 13.28 12.03
C ARG A 85 0.33 12.12 13.04
N MET A 86 1.28 11.20 12.90
CA MET A 86 1.43 10.07 13.83
C MET A 86 1.87 10.53 15.23
N TRP A 87 2.75 11.54 15.32
CA TRP A 87 3.20 12.13 16.58
C TRP A 87 2.06 12.86 17.30
N GLU A 88 1.34 13.74 16.60
CA GLU A 88 0.23 14.52 17.17
C GLU A 88 -0.90 13.64 17.70
N THR A 89 -1.23 12.57 16.98
CA THR A 89 -2.29 11.65 17.38
C THR A 89 -1.82 10.60 18.39
N ASN A 90 -0.52 10.56 18.73
CA ASN A 90 0.12 9.46 19.48
C ASN A 90 -0.25 8.07 18.92
N SER A 91 -0.65 7.96 17.64
CA SER A 91 -1.18 6.73 17.04
C SER A 91 -0.14 5.62 16.95
N TYR A 92 1.14 5.97 17.03
CA TYR A 92 2.23 5.02 17.04
C TYR A 92 2.31 4.21 18.34
N LYS A 93 1.75 4.71 19.45
CA LYS A 93 1.77 4.03 20.75
C LYS A 93 0.64 3.03 20.95
N THR A 94 -0.37 3.03 20.08
CA THR A 94 -1.60 2.26 20.28
C THR A 94 -1.48 0.79 19.83
N HIS A 95 -0.47 0.45 19.02
CA HIS A 95 -0.28 -0.90 18.49
C HIS A 95 1.19 -1.16 18.09
N GLU A 96 1.70 -2.37 18.39
CA GLU A 96 3.01 -2.88 17.94
C GLU A 96 3.31 -2.62 16.44
N ASP A 97 2.37 -2.94 15.54
CA ASP A 97 2.54 -2.73 14.09
C ASP A 97 2.73 -1.25 13.74
N HIS A 98 2.07 -0.35 14.48
CA HIS A 98 2.23 1.08 14.28
C HIS A 98 3.59 1.57 14.77
N MET A 99 4.10 1.00 15.87
CA MET A 99 5.46 1.26 16.37
C MET A 99 6.51 0.87 15.34
N MET A 100 6.39 -0.33 14.76
CA MET A 100 7.31 -0.82 13.72
C MET A 100 7.27 0.07 12.46
N ARG A 101 6.08 0.50 12.03
CA ARG A 101 5.93 1.44 10.90
C ARG A 101 6.55 2.81 11.22
N TYR A 102 6.40 3.29 12.45
CA TYR A 102 7.00 4.55 12.88
C TYR A 102 8.53 4.48 12.88
N GLU A 103 9.12 3.42 13.43
CA GLU A 103 10.57 3.23 13.44
C GLU A 103 11.14 3.11 12.00
N ALA A 104 10.43 2.39 11.12
CA ALA A 104 10.79 2.30 9.71
C ALA A 104 10.70 3.66 9.00
N LEU A 105 9.67 4.46 9.30
CA LEU A 105 9.51 5.82 8.77
C LEU A 105 10.65 6.75 9.23
N GLU A 106 10.96 6.74 10.52
CA GLU A 106 12.03 7.54 11.13
C GLU A 106 13.40 7.17 10.53
N LYS A 107 13.72 5.88 10.42
CA LYS A 107 14.93 5.39 9.71
C LYS A 107 14.96 5.87 8.26
N SER A 108 13.84 5.79 7.56
CA SER A 108 13.75 6.20 6.16
C SER A 108 13.94 7.71 5.95
N MET A 109 13.52 8.55 6.89
CA MET A 109 13.77 10.00 6.83
C MET A 109 15.26 10.30 7.00
N ASN A 110 15.91 9.64 7.95
CA ASN A 110 17.35 9.80 8.22
C ASN A 110 18.24 9.35 7.04
N CYS A 111 17.83 8.31 6.30
CA CYS A 111 18.55 7.84 5.12
C CYS A 111 18.58 8.86 3.97
N ASP A 112 17.45 9.50 3.66
CA ASP A 112 17.38 10.48 2.56
C ASP A 112 18.33 11.66 2.80
N HIS A 113 18.50 12.06 4.07
CA HIS A 113 19.41 13.14 4.47
C HIS A 113 20.87 12.72 4.30
N SER A 114 21.21 11.51 4.73
CA SER A 114 22.55 10.94 4.57
C SER A 114 22.94 10.79 3.10
N GLU A 115 22.02 10.30 2.25
CA GLU A 115 22.28 10.12 0.82
C GLU A 115 22.54 11.46 0.12
N LYS A 116 21.78 12.51 0.48
CA LYS A 116 21.99 13.86 -0.01
C LYS A 116 23.39 14.40 0.37
N LEU A 117 23.79 14.23 1.62
CA LEU A 117 25.13 14.62 2.10
C LEU A 117 26.25 13.85 1.40
N LEU A 118 26.07 12.55 1.16
CA LEU A 118 27.00 11.69 0.43
C LEU A 118 27.18 12.16 -1.03
N LYS A 119 26.09 12.53 -1.70
CA LYS A 119 26.11 13.10 -3.05
C LYS A 119 26.87 14.43 -3.10
N ASP A 120 26.59 15.34 -2.17
CA ASP A 120 27.25 16.66 -2.11
C ASP A 120 28.76 16.52 -1.86
N LEU A 121 29.16 15.59 -0.96
CA LEU A 121 30.56 15.29 -0.68
C LEU A 121 31.28 14.73 -1.91
N ALA A 122 30.63 13.80 -2.63
CA ALA A 122 31.18 13.24 -3.86
C ALA A 122 31.37 14.32 -4.93
N GLU A 123 30.45 15.27 -5.08
CA GLU A 123 30.57 16.37 -6.04
C GLU A 123 31.67 17.38 -5.65
N ALA A 124 31.76 17.74 -4.36
CA ALA A 124 32.80 18.61 -3.84
C ALA A 124 34.20 18.01 -4.02
N SER A 125 34.36 16.69 -3.80
CA SER A 125 35.62 15.99 -3.99
C SER A 125 36.07 15.99 -5.47
N LYS A 126 35.14 15.81 -6.41
CA LYS A 126 35.41 15.92 -7.86
C LYS A 126 35.86 17.33 -8.24
N LYS A 127 35.23 18.38 -7.69
CA LYS A 127 35.64 19.79 -7.91
C LYS A 127 37.04 20.08 -7.36
N LYS A 128 37.38 19.54 -6.18
CA LYS A 128 38.72 19.67 -5.60
C LYS A 128 39.78 18.95 -6.42
N LYS A 129 39.47 17.77 -6.98
CA LYS A 129 40.39 17.03 -7.87
C LYS A 129 40.63 17.80 -9.18
N LYS A 130 39.58 18.35 -9.80
CA LYS A 130 39.69 19.16 -11.03
C LYS A 130 40.52 20.46 -10.87
N ARG A 131 40.48 21.09 -9.68
CA ARG A 131 41.37 22.23 -9.34
C ARG A 131 42.83 21.82 -9.09
N ARG A 132 43.08 20.54 -8.79
CA ARG A 132 44.43 20.01 -8.58
C ARG A 132 45.11 19.61 -9.90
N ASP A 133 44.32 19.20 -10.89
CA ASP A 133 44.81 18.86 -12.25
C ASP A 133 44.90 20.08 -13.19
N SER A 134 44.41 21.25 -12.76
CA SER A 134 44.72 22.51 -13.47
C SER A 134 46.16 22.94 -13.15
N PRO A 135 47.02 23.22 -14.15
CA PRO A 135 48.38 23.65 -13.89
C PRO A 135 48.39 24.97 -13.12
N LYS A 136 48.96 24.96 -11.91
CA LYS A 136 49.35 26.19 -11.22
C LYS A 136 50.68 26.66 -11.82
N THR A 137 50.60 27.54 -12.81
CA THR A 137 51.66 28.51 -13.10
C THR A 137 51.10 29.89 -12.87
N PRO A 138 51.56 30.66 -11.86
CA PRO A 138 51.33 32.08 -11.86
C PRO A 138 52.14 32.71 -13.01
N PRO A 139 51.63 33.74 -13.70
CA PRO A 139 52.46 34.52 -14.59
C PRO A 139 53.59 35.13 -13.75
N GLY A 140 54.83 34.96 -14.22
CA GLY A 140 56.04 35.23 -13.45
C GLY A 140 56.07 36.59 -12.77
N SER A 141 56.41 36.58 -11.49
CA SER A 141 56.93 37.78 -10.83
C SER A 141 58.31 38.11 -11.42
N PRO A 142 58.63 39.39 -11.67
CA PRO A 142 59.97 39.79 -12.13
C PRO A 142 61.03 39.42 -11.08
N PRO A 143 62.27 39.10 -11.48
CA PRO A 143 63.33 38.74 -10.55
C PRO A 143 63.59 39.88 -9.56
N HIS A 144 63.67 39.54 -8.27
CA HIS A 144 63.94 40.46 -7.19
C HIS A 144 65.31 41.14 -7.38
N GLN A 145 65.32 42.48 -7.48
CA GLN A 145 66.55 43.26 -7.36
C GLN A 145 67.05 43.23 -5.90
N PRO A 146 68.37 43.11 -5.67
CA PRO A 146 68.94 43.19 -4.33
C PRO A 146 68.77 44.60 -3.73
N PRO A 147 68.64 44.70 -2.39
CA PRO A 147 68.42 45.98 -1.72
C PRO A 147 69.65 46.89 -1.82
N PRO A 148 69.46 48.22 -1.93
CA PRO A 148 70.57 49.17 -1.98
C PRO A 148 71.32 49.27 -0.64
N PRO A 149 72.64 49.56 -0.66
CA PRO A 149 73.46 49.65 0.54
C PRO A 149 73.09 50.87 1.41
N PRO A 150 73.34 50.81 2.73
CA PRO A 150 72.97 51.88 3.67
C PRO A 150 73.82 53.14 3.43
N THR A 151 73.15 54.27 3.22
CA THR A 151 73.76 55.61 3.21
C THR A 151 74.02 56.08 4.64
N THR A 152 75.28 56.05 5.03
CA THR A 152 75.79 56.76 6.21
C THR A 152 75.73 58.26 5.96
N SER A 153 74.82 58.96 6.65
CA SER A 153 74.89 60.41 6.79
C SER A 153 75.40 60.72 8.19
N MET A 154 76.65 61.16 8.27
CA MET A 154 77.14 61.99 9.37
C MET A 154 76.72 63.42 9.12
N SER A 155 76.19 64.12 10.13
CA SER A 155 76.23 65.58 10.32
C SER A 155 75.77 65.86 11.75
N ILE A 156 76.71 66.07 12.68
CA ILE A 156 77.12 67.36 13.32
C ILE A 156 76.00 67.99 14.14
#